data_AF-W1NF76-F1
#
_entry.id   AF-W1NF76-F1
#
_cell.length_a   1.000
_cell.length_b   1.000
_cell.length_c   1.000
_cell.angle_alpha   90.00
_cell.angle_beta   90.00
_cell.angle_gamma   90.00
#
_symmetry.space_group_name_H-M   'P 1'
#
loop_
_entity.id
_entity.type
_entity.pdbx_description
1 polymer ?
#
loop_
_entity_poly.entity_id
_entity_poly.type
_entity_poly.pdbx_seq_one_letter_code
_entity_poly.pdbx_strand_id
1 'polypeptide(L)' 'PTLIIWGEHDQIFPLDLGHRLKRHLGENAKLVVIPSAGHAVNLEKPKAFCKHLKAFLIGPSK' A
#
# COMPACT_ATOMS: atom_id res chain seq x y z
N PRO A 1 -5.74 -4.05 -12.72
CA PRO A 1 -4.60 -4.11 -11.78
C PRO A 1 -4.75 -3.00 -10.75
N THR A 2 -4.64 -3.34 -9.46
CA THR A 2 -4.80 -2.37 -8.36
C THR A 2 -3.68 -2.55 -7.34
N LEU A 3 -2.97 -1.47 -7.00
CA LEU A 3 -2.04 -1.45 -5.88
C LEU A 3 -2.70 -0.77 -4.68
N ILE A 4 -2.71 -1.46 -3.55
CA ILE A 4 -3.12 -0.93 -2.25
C ILE A 4 -1.85 -0.76 -1.42
N ILE A 5 -1.59 0.45 -0.94
CA ILE A 5 -0.49 0.74 -0.01
C ILE A 5 -1.12 1.17 1.31
N TRP A 6 -0.74 0.52 2.41
CA TRP A 6 -1.33 0.75 3.73
C TRP A 6 -0.24 0.92 4.79
N GLY A 7 -0.49 1.74 5.81
CA GLY A 7 0.39 1.86 6.96
C GLY A 7 0.11 0.75 7.97
N GLU A 8 1.15 0.12 8.51
CA GLU A 8 1.04 -0.90 9.55
C GLU A 8 0.28 -0.42 10.80
N HIS A 9 0.42 0.86 11.15
CA HIS A 9 -0.13 1.48 12.36
C HIS A 9 -1.23 2.51 12.07
N ASP A 10 -1.91 2.44 10.93
CA ASP A 10 -3.01 3.35 10.61
C ASP A 10 -4.13 3.28 11.69
N GLN A 11 -4.30 4.38 12.43
CA GLN A 11 -5.29 4.52 13.50
C GLN A 11 -6.64 5.08 13.02
N ILE A 12 -6.70 5.58 11.78
CA ILE A 12 -7.93 6.10 11.16
C ILE A 12 -8.63 4.96 10.42
N PHE A 13 -7.88 4.20 9.63
CA PHE A 13 -8.34 3.01 8.95
C PHE A 13 -7.49 1.79 9.35
N PRO A 14 -7.96 0.99 10.34
CA PRO A 14 -7.23 -0.19 10.80
C PRO A 14 -6.85 -1.13 9.65
N LEU A 15 -5.67 -1.75 9.74
CA LEU A 15 -5.08 -2.57 8.68
C LEU A 15 -6.01 -3.68 8.16
N ASP A 16 -6.90 -4.20 8.99
CA ASP A 16 -7.91 -5.19 8.60
C ASP A 16 -8.83 -4.71 7.47
N LEU A 17 -9.08 -3.39 7.37
CA LEU A 17 -9.82 -2.82 6.24
C LEU A 17 -9.04 -2.95 4.93
N GLY A 18 -7.72 -2.76 4.96
CA GLY A 18 -6.84 -3.00 3.82
C GLY A 18 -6.86 -4.47 3.37
N HIS A 19 -6.83 -5.41 4.31
CA HIS A 19 -6.99 -6.83 4.02
C HIS A 19 -8.38 -7.17 3.45
N ARG A 20 -9.44 -6.57 3.99
CA ARG A 20 -10.81 -6.74 3.47
C ARG A 20 -10.93 -6.21 2.05
N LEU A 21 -10.38 -5.04 1.76
CA LEU A 21 -10.34 -4.46 0.42
C LEU A 21 -9.59 -5.37 -0.56
N LYS A 22 -8.42 -5.89 -0.15
CA LYS A 22 -7.66 -6.84 -0.96
C LYS A 22 -8.44 -8.12 -1.26
N ARG A 23 -9.18 -8.67 -0.30
CA ARG A 23 -10.06 -9.83 -0.53
C ARG A 23 -11.19 -9.51 -1.51
N HIS A 24 -11.82 -8.35 -1.36
CA HIS A 24 -12.91 -7.92 -2.23
C HIS A 24 -12.48 -7.74 -3.70
N LEU A 25 -11.29 -7.17 -3.93
CA LEU A 25 -10.74 -6.94 -5.27
C LEU A 25 -10.13 -8.20 -5.92
N GLY A 26 -9.97 -9.29 -5.16
CA GLY A 26 -9.45 -10.56 -5.66
C GLY A 26 -8.01 -10.47 -6.17
N GLU A 27 -7.66 -11.34 -7.12
CA GLU A 27 -6.29 -11.55 -7.60
C GLU A 27 -5.68 -10.35 -8.33
N ASN A 28 -6.51 -9.49 -8.93
CA ASN A 28 -6.06 -8.31 -9.68
C ASN A 28 -5.52 -7.18 -8.78
N ALA A 29 -5.63 -7.32 -7.46
CA ALA A 29 -5.09 -6.37 -6.49
C ALA A 29 -3.81 -6.88 -5.82
N LYS A 30 -2.95 -5.97 -5.36
CA LYS A 30 -1.81 -6.28 -4.48
C LYS A 30 -1.86 -5.35 -3.27
N LEU A 31 -1.75 -5.91 -2.07
CA LEU A 31 -1.61 -5.14 -0.84
C LEU A 31 -0.13 -5.10 -0.44
N VAL A 32 0.35 -3.89 -0.15
CA VAL A 32 1.66 -3.64 0.44
C VAL A 32 1.44 -2.91 1.75
N VAL A 33 1.90 -3.51 2.85
CA VAL A 33 1.90 -2.90 4.17
C VAL A 33 3.27 -2.28 4.41
N ILE A 34 3.30 -0.99 4.76
CA ILE A 34 4.54 -0.26 5.03
C ILE A 34 4.77 -0.25 6.54
N PRO A 35 5.87 -0.85 7.03
CA PRO A 35 6.13 -0.95 8.45
C PRO A 35 6.37 0.42 9.08
N SER A 36 5.95 0.57 10.34
CA SER A 36 6.13 1.81 11.11
C SER A 36 5.58 3.07 10.42
N ALA A 37 4.45 2.95 9.71
CA ALA A 37 3.72 4.04 9.07
C ALA A 37 2.25 4.03 9.51
N GLY A 38 1.68 5.21 9.68
CA GLY A 38 0.26 5.42 9.96
C GLY A 38 -0.55 5.70 8.70
N HIS A 39 -1.52 6.60 8.84
CA HIS A 39 -2.51 6.89 7.80
C HIS A 39 -1.91 7.55 6.55
N ALA A 40 -1.02 8.52 6.75
CA ALA A 40 -0.47 9.33 5.66
C ALA A 40 0.83 8.71 5.12
N VAL A 41 0.76 7.46 4.64
CA VAL A 41 1.93 6.65 4.23
C VAL A 41 2.84 7.37 3.24
N ASN A 42 2.27 8.16 2.32
CA ASN A 42 3.00 8.94 1.33
C ASN A 42 3.84 10.08 1.95
N LEU A 43 3.40 10.64 3.08
CA LEU A 43 4.13 11.68 3.82
C LEU A 43 5.12 11.07 4.82
N GLU A 44 4.73 9.99 5.50
CA GLU A 44 5.54 9.36 6.56
C GLU A 44 6.70 8.53 6.01
N LYS A 45 6.48 7.80 4.90
CA LYS A 45 7.47 6.91 4.26
C LYS A 45 7.57 7.15 2.74
N PRO A 46 7.89 8.38 2.29
CA PRO A 46 7.84 8.77 0.88
C PRO A 46 8.73 7.89 -0.02
N LYS A 47 9.91 7.47 0.45
CA LYS A 47 10.81 6.59 -0.32
C LYS A 47 10.19 5.21 -0.58
N ALA A 48 9.61 4.59 0.43
CA ALA A 48 8.97 3.28 0.32
C ALA A 48 7.70 3.36 -0.54
N PHE A 49 6.86 4.36 -0.28
CA PHE A 49 5.66 4.64 -1.07
C PHE A 49 6.01 4.80 -2.57
N CYS A 50 6.94 5.70 -2.90
CA CYS A 50 7.37 5.96 -4.28
C CYS A 50 7.98 4.72 -4.95
N LYS A 51 8.72 3.88 -4.22
CA LYS A 51 9.25 2.62 -4.76
C LYS A 51 8.12 1.71 -5.26
N HIS A 52 7.10 1.50 -4.45
CA HIS A 52 5.96 0.66 -4.82
C HIS A 52 5.08 1.30 -5.91
N LEU A 53 4.85 2.61 -5.83
CA LEU A 53 4.09 3.34 -6.84
C LEU A 53 4.77 3.30 -8.21
N LYS A 54 6.06 3.58 -8.28
CA LYS A 54 6.82 3.51 -9.54
C LYS A 54 6.81 2.11 -10.13
N ALA A 55 7.09 1.09 -9.31
CA ALA A 55 7.05 -0.30 -9.77
C ALA A 55 5.68 -0.71 -10.35
N PHE A 56 4.58 -0.11 -9.86
CA PHE A 56 3.23 -0.35 -10.36
C PHE A 56 2.92 0.42 -11.65
N LEU A 57 3.30 1.69 -11.75
CA LEU A 57 2.95 2.55 -12.89
C LEU A 57 3.82 2.31 -14.12
N ILE A 58 5.12 2.09 -13.93
CA ILE A 58 6.10 2.03 -15.04
C ILE A 58 6.83 0.68 -15.13
N GLY A 59 6.46 -0.29 -14.27
CA GLY A 59 7.14 -1.58 -14.15
C GLY A 59 8.42 -1.51 -13.32
N PRO A 60 9.08 -2.66 -13.04
CA PRO A 60 10.35 -2.66 -12.33
C PRO A 60 11.40 -1.91 -13.15
N SER A 61 12.06 -0.92 -12.53
CA SER A 61 13.29 -0.34 -13.09
C SER A 61 14.32 -1.46 -13.25
N LYS A 62 14.89 -1.60 -14.45
CA LYS A 62 16.05 -2.46 -14.70
C LYS A 62 17.23 -2.03 -13.83
#